data_AF-F7KUV3-F1
#
_entry.id   AF-F7KUV3-F1
#
_cell.length_a   1.000
_cell.length_b   1.000
_cell.length_c   1.000
_cell.angle_alpha   90.00
_cell.angle_beta   90.00
_cell.angle_gamma   90.00
#
_symmetry.space_group_name_H-M   'P 1'
#
loop_
_entity.id
_entity.type
_entity.pdbx_description
1 polymer ?
#
loop_
_entity_poly.entity_id
_entity_poly.type
_entity_poly.pdbx_seq_one_letter_code
_entity_poly.pdbx_strand_id
1 'polypeptide(L)'
;MRNYKFKWVLIVAIIAIYTLFVSILTKVNNPIISTNNDWIGYYGSIMGGILTLLGVKMTIDYSREQSKMDTINKVVPTFKMTAFASTESERKYDYLGNISNQLYNGEKICAGISLELQNIGLGNAYNFKFYFSSDNFKKDGPVWGLESVDKDSKANNTFTFDIEKPVIQGIHSINLAWRYEDMLGNEYEQISTVTLEAIEAPNGDATYTVSNINTSNANLKKIKM
;
A
#
# COMPACT_ATOMS: atom_id res chain seq x y z
N MET A 1 10.90 -5.18 -16.44
CA MET A 1 11.75 -6.26 -17.02
C MET A 1 12.70 -5.81 -18.16
N ARG A 2 12.54 -4.68 -18.85
CA ARG A 2 13.45 -4.31 -19.97
C ARG A 2 14.88 -3.92 -19.54
N ASN A 3 15.06 -3.43 -18.31
CA ASN A 3 16.33 -2.84 -17.85
C ASN A 3 17.40 -3.87 -17.40
N TYR A 4 17.03 -5.09 -17.01
CA TYR A 4 18.03 -6.09 -16.55
C TYR A 4 18.77 -6.73 -17.73
N LYS A 5 18.08 -7.00 -18.85
CA LYS A 5 18.69 -7.53 -20.08
C LYS A 5 19.70 -6.55 -20.66
N PHE A 6 19.39 -5.25 -20.61
CA PHE A 6 20.29 -4.19 -21.09
C PHE A 6 21.60 -4.11 -20.27
N LYS A 7 21.52 -4.26 -18.94
CA LYS A 7 22.72 -4.29 -18.08
C LYS A 7 23.65 -5.47 -18.38
N TRP A 8 23.09 -6.66 -18.62
CA TRP A 8 23.89 -7.84 -18.98
C TRP A 8 24.56 -7.71 -20.34
N VAL A 9 23.86 -7.17 -21.34
CA VAL A 9 24.44 -6.88 -22.66
C VAL A 9 25.61 -5.90 -22.55
N LEU A 10 25.49 -4.89 -21.68
CA LEU A 10 26.55 -3.90 -21.46
C LEU A 10 27.80 -4.51 -20.81
N ILE A 11 27.64 -5.41 -19.84
CA ILE A 11 28.76 -6.14 -19.20
C ILE A 11 29.49 -7.01 -20.24
N VAL A 12 28.75 -7.76 -21.05
CA VAL A 12 29.32 -8.63 -22.11
C VAL A 12 30.04 -7.78 -23.17
N ALA A 13 29.47 -6.63 -23.54
CA ALA A 13 30.10 -5.71 -24.48
C ALA A 13 31.41 -5.13 -23.94
N ILE A 14 31.47 -4.75 -22.66
CA ILE A 14 32.70 -4.26 -22.03
C ILE A 14 33.81 -5.32 -22.04
N ILE A 15 33.47 -6.59 -21.73
CA ILE A 15 34.42 -7.70 -21.76
C ILE A 15 34.93 -7.92 -23.19
N ALA A 16 34.05 -7.91 -24.19
CA ALA A 16 34.42 -8.07 -25.60
C ALA A 16 35.29 -6.91 -26.10
N ILE A 17 34.99 -5.67 -25.72
CA ILE A 17 35.79 -4.50 -26.08
C ILE A 17 37.17 -4.58 -25.41
N TYR A 18 37.24 -4.99 -24.14
CA TYR A 18 38.49 -5.14 -23.41
C TYR A 18 39.41 -6.20 -24.05
N THR A 19 38.88 -7.37 -24.41
CA THR A 19 39.68 -8.42 -25.07
C THR A 19 40.17 -7.99 -26.45
N LEU A 20 39.34 -7.28 -27.22
CA LEU A 20 39.69 -6.75 -28.53
C LEU A 20 40.76 -5.65 -28.42
N PHE A 21 40.64 -4.78 -27.42
CA PHE A 21 41.64 -3.75 -27.09
C PHE A 21 43.01 -4.35 -26.75
N VAL A 22 43.04 -5.36 -25.88
CA VAL A 22 44.29 -6.08 -25.54
C VAL A 22 44.88 -6.77 -26.77
N SER A 23 44.05 -7.35 -27.65
CA SER A 23 44.52 -8.00 -28.89
C SER A 23 45.12 -7.02 -29.91
N ILE A 24 44.60 -5.79 -29.99
CA ILE A 24 45.17 -4.74 -30.84
C ILE A 24 46.50 -4.26 -30.26
N LEU A 25 46.56 -4.03 -28.94
CA LEU A 25 47.76 -3.58 -28.24
C LEU A 25 48.94 -4.53 -28.39
N THR A 26 48.70 -5.85 -28.44
CA THR A 26 49.77 -6.85 -28.60
C THR A 26 50.25 -7.05 -30.04
N LYS A 27 49.45 -6.65 -31.05
CA LYS A 27 49.82 -6.76 -32.47
C LYS A 27 50.56 -5.53 -33.01
N VAL A 28 50.34 -4.36 -32.41
CA VAL A 28 51.02 -3.14 -32.80
C VAL A 28 52.39 -3.10 -32.13
N ASN A 29 53.46 -3.00 -32.92
CA ASN A 29 54.83 -2.95 -32.44
C ASN A 29 55.06 -1.59 -31.72
N ASN A 30 54.70 -1.52 -30.44
CA ASN A 30 54.69 -0.30 -29.65
C ASN A 30 55.97 -0.22 -28.79
N PRO A 31 56.82 0.80 -28.96
CA PRO A 31 58.09 0.93 -28.23
C PRO A 31 57.94 1.13 -26.71
N ILE A 32 56.73 1.38 -26.22
CA ILE A 32 56.42 1.60 -24.79
C ILE A 32 56.03 0.27 -24.10
N ILE A 33 55.66 -0.75 -24.86
CA ILE A 33 55.12 -2.01 -24.34
C ILE A 33 56.18 -3.09 -24.51
N SER A 34 56.50 -3.76 -23.41
CA SER A 34 57.42 -4.90 -23.43
C SER A 34 56.97 -5.94 -24.44
N THR A 35 57.92 -6.52 -25.19
CA THR A 35 57.65 -7.62 -26.14
C THR A 35 57.19 -8.91 -25.45
N ASN A 36 57.32 -9.00 -24.12
CA ASN A 36 56.70 -10.07 -23.34
C ASN A 36 55.24 -9.72 -22.98
N ASN A 37 54.37 -10.73 -22.97
CA ASN A 37 52.95 -10.56 -22.66
C ASN A 37 52.63 -10.65 -21.15
N ASP A 38 53.65 -10.67 -20.29
CA ASP A 38 53.51 -10.90 -18.84
C ASP A 38 52.73 -9.78 -18.14
N TRP A 39 52.79 -8.56 -18.68
CA TRP A 39 52.05 -7.41 -18.17
C TRP A 39 50.52 -7.62 -18.23
N ILE A 40 50.02 -8.40 -19.19
CA ILE A 40 48.60 -8.70 -19.35
C ILE A 40 48.09 -9.48 -18.14
N GLY A 41 48.86 -10.46 -17.66
CA GLY A 41 48.53 -11.22 -16.46
C GLY A 41 48.53 -10.35 -15.20
N TYR A 42 49.55 -9.49 -15.06
CA TYR A 42 49.66 -8.56 -13.94
C TYR A 42 48.46 -7.60 -13.85
N TYR A 43 48.17 -6.84 -14.91
CA TYR A 43 47.05 -5.89 -14.91
C TYR A 43 45.68 -6.57 -14.94
N GLY A 44 45.57 -7.73 -15.59
CA GLY A 44 44.36 -8.55 -15.57
C GLY A 44 44.00 -9.00 -14.16
N SER A 45 44.99 -9.38 -13.35
CA SER A 45 44.77 -9.79 -11.95
C SER A 45 44.32 -8.61 -11.06
N ILE A 46 44.90 -7.42 -11.25
CA ILE A 46 44.52 -6.20 -10.52
C ILE A 46 43.08 -5.81 -10.88
N MET A 47 42.75 -5.75 -12.17
CA MET A 47 41.41 -5.41 -12.64
C MET A 47 40.38 -6.45 -12.19
N GLY A 48 40.72 -7.73 -12.22
CA GLY A 48 39.88 -8.81 -11.70
C GLY A 48 39.58 -8.62 -10.22
N GLY A 49 40.59 -8.33 -9.40
CA GLY A 49 40.43 -8.06 -7.97
C GLY A 49 39.52 -6.85 -7.68
N ILE A 50 39.71 -5.74 -8.40
CA ILE A 50 38.86 -4.55 -8.27
C ILE A 50 37.41 -4.88 -8.64
N LEU A 51 37.19 -5.59 -9.76
CA LEU A 51 35.87 -5.99 -10.20
C LEU A 51 35.18 -6.90 -9.17
N THR A 52 35.91 -7.84 -8.57
CA THR A 52 35.39 -8.69 -7.49
C THR A 52 34.96 -7.87 -6.29
N LEU A 53 35.78 -6.91 -5.83
CA LEU A 53 35.43 -6.04 -4.70
C LEU A 53 34.17 -5.21 -4.99
N LEU A 54 34.04 -4.64 -6.19
CA LEU A 54 32.85 -3.91 -6.60
C LEU A 54 31.61 -4.81 -6.66
N GLY A 55 31.75 -6.03 -7.21
CA GLY A 55 30.67 -7.01 -7.28
C GLY A 55 30.19 -7.45 -5.88
N VAL A 56 31.12 -7.70 -4.97
CA VAL A 56 30.81 -8.06 -3.57
C VAL A 56 30.09 -6.90 -2.88
N LYS A 57 30.60 -5.66 -2.98
CA LYS A 57 29.95 -4.49 -2.39
C LYS A 57 28.53 -4.31 -2.89
N MET A 58 28.33 -4.36 -4.21
CA MET A 58 27.00 -4.25 -4.82
C MET A 58 26.05 -5.36 -4.35
N THR A 59 26.56 -6.59 -4.20
CA THR A 59 25.77 -7.72 -3.70
C THR A 59 25.37 -7.54 -2.25
N ILE A 60 26.29 -7.05 -1.40
CA ILE A 60 26.01 -6.77 0.02
C ILE A 60 24.95 -5.67 0.14
N ASP A 61 25.10 -4.58 -0.60
CA ASP A 61 24.15 -3.45 -0.52
C ASP A 61 22.75 -3.89 -0.98
N TYR A 62 22.66 -4.62 -2.10
CA TYR A 62 21.40 -5.19 -2.57
C TYR A 62 20.79 -6.17 -1.55
N SER A 63 21.60 -7.05 -0.97
CA SER A 63 21.15 -8.02 0.03
C SER A 63 20.65 -7.34 1.30
N ARG A 64 21.30 -6.25 1.74
CA ARG A 64 20.86 -5.45 2.88
C ARG A 64 19.51 -4.79 2.62
N GLU A 65 19.32 -4.19 1.46
CA GLU A 65 18.03 -3.58 1.07
C GLU A 65 16.94 -4.64 1.03
N GLN A 66 17.19 -5.77 0.37
CA GLN A 66 16.25 -6.88 0.31
C GLN A 66 15.91 -7.43 1.71
N SER A 67 16.91 -7.62 2.56
CA SER A 67 16.71 -8.11 3.93
C SER A 67 15.88 -7.14 4.78
N LYS A 68 16.08 -5.83 4.61
CA LYS A 68 15.25 -4.79 5.26
C LYS A 68 13.80 -4.89 4.78
N MET A 69 13.57 -5.00 3.48
CA MET A 69 12.23 -5.14 2.90
C MET A 69 11.56 -6.44 3.33
N ASP A 70 12.27 -7.56 3.37
CA ASP A 70 11.75 -8.85 3.83
C ASP A 70 11.39 -8.81 5.32
N THR A 71 12.16 -8.09 6.13
CA THR A 71 11.87 -7.88 7.55
C THR A 71 10.59 -7.05 7.73
N ILE A 72 10.44 -5.95 6.97
CA ILE A 72 9.23 -5.13 6.97
C ILE A 72 8.03 -5.97 6.53
N ASN A 73 8.12 -6.67 5.40
CA ASN A 73 7.02 -7.45 4.83
C ASN A 73 6.50 -8.55 5.78
N LYS A 74 7.32 -9.05 6.72
CA LYS A 74 6.89 -10.01 7.74
C LYS A 74 5.97 -9.42 8.80
N VAL A 75 5.90 -8.09 8.92
CA VAL A 75 5.22 -7.41 10.03
C VAL A 75 4.22 -6.37 9.57
N VAL A 76 4.06 -6.15 8.25
CA VAL A 76 3.10 -5.18 7.72
C VAL A 76 1.67 -5.61 8.11
N PRO A 77 0.94 -4.77 8.87
CA PRO A 77 -0.48 -4.98 9.12
C PRO A 77 -1.25 -4.70 7.83
N THR A 78 -2.36 -5.39 7.62
CA THR A 78 -3.22 -5.15 6.45
C THR A 78 -4.63 -5.45 6.87
N PHE A 79 -5.54 -4.55 6.55
CA PHE A 79 -6.91 -4.67 7.00
C PHE A 79 -7.85 -5.07 5.89
N LYS A 80 -8.79 -5.94 6.22
CA LYS A 80 -9.98 -6.24 5.43
C LYS A 80 -11.18 -5.67 6.18
N MET A 81 -12.10 -5.07 5.44
CA MET A 81 -13.33 -4.52 5.99
C MET A 81 -14.55 -5.24 5.42
N THR A 82 -15.52 -5.50 6.28
CA THR A 82 -16.82 -6.09 5.93
C THR A 82 -17.93 -5.37 6.69
N ALA A 83 -19.04 -5.06 6.03
CA ALA A 83 -20.23 -4.59 6.72
C ALA A 83 -20.91 -5.78 7.42
N PHE A 84 -21.50 -5.53 8.58
CA PHE A 84 -22.29 -6.53 9.30
C PHE A 84 -23.59 -5.91 9.81
N ALA A 85 -24.61 -6.75 9.94
CA ALA A 85 -25.90 -6.41 10.51
C ALA A 85 -25.77 -6.32 12.04
N SER A 86 -26.10 -5.18 12.66
CA SER A 86 -26.02 -5.03 14.12
C SER A 86 -27.31 -5.52 14.76
N THR A 87 -27.19 -6.53 15.62
CA THR A 87 -28.32 -7.23 16.26
C THR A 87 -28.84 -6.55 17.54
N GLU A 88 -28.23 -5.44 17.99
CA GLU A 88 -28.68 -4.76 19.21
C GLU A 88 -29.88 -3.83 18.94
N SER A 89 -31.04 -4.37 19.30
CA SER A 89 -32.30 -3.68 19.48
C SER A 89 -32.18 -2.55 20.51
N GLU A 90 -32.23 -1.30 20.05
CA GLU A 90 -33.01 -0.21 20.69
C GLU A 90 -33.03 1.08 19.84
N ARG A 91 -32.27 1.13 18.75
CA ARG A 91 -32.62 1.95 17.58
C ARG A 91 -32.42 1.14 16.31
N LYS A 92 -33.51 1.01 15.57
CA LYS A 92 -33.68 0.25 14.32
C LYS A 92 -32.65 0.64 13.25
N TYR A 93 -31.45 0.06 13.27
CA TYR A 93 -30.40 0.33 12.27
C TYR A 93 -29.62 -0.93 11.85
N ASP A 94 -30.34 -1.83 11.16
CA ASP A 94 -29.76 -2.66 10.08
C ASP A 94 -29.87 -1.97 8.71
N TYR A 95 -30.34 -0.73 8.74
CA TYR A 95 -30.49 0.19 7.62
C TYR A 95 -29.62 1.40 7.94
N LEU A 96 -29.06 2.06 6.94
CA LEU A 96 -28.55 3.44 7.05
C LEU A 96 -29.67 4.47 7.38
N GLY A 97 -30.77 4.01 7.98
CA GLY A 97 -32.04 4.71 8.13
C GLY A 97 -32.95 4.49 6.92
N ASN A 98 -34.25 4.41 7.19
CA ASN A 98 -35.26 4.77 6.20
C ASN A 98 -35.26 6.31 6.18
N ILE A 99 -34.55 6.90 5.23
CA ILE A 99 -34.39 8.36 5.16
C ILE A 99 -35.61 8.91 4.43
N SER A 100 -36.63 9.24 5.21
CA SER A 100 -37.86 9.78 4.65
C SER A 100 -37.65 11.18 4.08
N ASN A 101 -38.02 11.39 2.82
CA ASN A 101 -38.10 12.73 2.26
C ASN A 101 -39.11 13.61 3.00
N GLN A 102 -40.11 13.02 3.66
CA GLN A 102 -41.10 13.76 4.42
C GLN A 102 -40.52 14.33 5.74
N LEU A 103 -39.43 13.75 6.25
CA LEU A 103 -38.69 14.24 7.42
C LEU A 103 -37.56 15.21 7.05
N TYR A 104 -37.21 15.32 5.77
CA TYR A 104 -36.20 16.24 5.29
C TYR A 104 -36.78 17.67 5.23
N ASN A 105 -36.78 18.34 6.38
CA ASN A 105 -37.27 19.71 6.54
C ASN A 105 -36.12 20.74 6.45
N GLY A 106 -35.00 20.38 5.80
CA GLY A 106 -33.76 21.15 5.80
C GLY A 106 -32.81 20.85 6.98
N GLU A 107 -33.15 19.89 7.85
CA GLU A 107 -32.28 19.42 8.93
C GLU A 107 -31.46 18.19 8.50
N LYS A 108 -30.22 18.09 9.02
CA LYS A 108 -29.28 17.00 8.74
C LYS A 108 -29.81 15.67 9.29
N ILE A 109 -29.74 14.61 8.49
CA ILE A 109 -30.18 13.27 8.89
C ILE A 109 -28.96 12.41 9.18
N CYS A 110 -28.88 11.83 10.38
CA CYS A 110 -27.80 10.92 10.76
C CYS A 110 -28.06 9.50 10.24
N ALA A 111 -27.12 8.95 9.48
CA ALA A 111 -27.11 7.56 9.04
C ALA A 111 -25.96 6.80 9.71
N GLY A 112 -26.18 5.51 10.03
CA GLY A 112 -25.21 4.65 10.69
C GLY A 112 -24.79 3.45 9.83
N ILE A 113 -23.49 3.15 9.77
CA ILE A 113 -22.95 1.94 9.14
C ILE A 113 -22.13 1.13 10.15
N SER A 114 -22.45 -0.15 10.30
CA SER A 114 -21.72 -1.09 11.16
C SER A 114 -20.67 -1.83 10.33
N LEU A 115 -19.40 -1.69 10.71
CA LEU A 115 -18.24 -2.19 9.98
C LEU A 115 -17.37 -3.06 10.89
N GLU A 116 -17.05 -4.26 10.42
CA GLU A 116 -16.06 -5.16 11.01
C GLU A 116 -14.75 -4.98 10.25
N LEU A 117 -13.69 -4.71 11.00
CA LEU A 117 -12.33 -4.61 10.55
C LEU A 117 -11.60 -5.87 11.02
N GLN A 118 -10.92 -6.56 10.10
CA GLN A 118 -10.08 -7.71 10.42
C GLN A 118 -8.65 -7.42 10.01
N ASN A 119 -7.69 -7.60 10.92
CA ASN A 119 -6.27 -7.58 10.57
C ASN A 119 -5.92 -8.91 9.89
N ILE A 120 -5.76 -8.88 8.56
CA ILE A 120 -5.31 -9.99 7.73
C ILE A 120 -3.82 -9.91 7.37
N GLY A 121 -3.11 -8.93 7.96
CA GLY A 121 -1.69 -8.73 7.76
C GLY A 121 -0.82 -9.75 8.48
N LEU A 122 0.49 -9.57 8.39
CA LEU A 122 1.45 -10.48 9.02
C LEU A 122 1.91 -10.01 10.41
N GLY A 123 1.59 -8.76 10.80
CA GLY A 123 1.91 -8.21 12.12
C GLY A 123 0.76 -7.45 12.75
N ASN A 124 0.97 -7.08 14.01
CA ASN A 124 0.03 -6.25 14.79
C ASN A 124 0.11 -4.80 14.32
N ALA A 125 -1.04 -4.13 14.31
CA ALA A 125 -1.10 -2.69 14.13
C ALA A 125 -1.13 -1.99 15.48
N TYR A 126 -0.46 -0.84 15.57
CA TYR A 126 -0.46 0.03 16.74
C TYR A 126 -0.98 1.41 16.38
N ASN A 127 -1.45 2.16 17.39
CA ASN A 127 -1.94 3.52 17.23
C ASN A 127 -2.96 3.66 16.09
N PHE A 128 -3.86 2.68 15.98
CA PHE A 128 -4.83 2.60 14.90
C PHE A 128 -5.84 3.73 15.01
N LYS A 129 -5.99 4.51 13.94
CA LYS A 129 -6.90 5.66 13.88
C LYS A 129 -7.69 5.64 12.59
N PHE A 130 -8.96 5.97 12.69
CA PHE A 130 -9.93 5.96 11.61
C PHE A 130 -10.40 7.37 11.26
N TYR A 131 -10.48 7.68 9.97
CA TYR A 131 -10.85 8.98 9.43
C TYR A 131 -11.88 8.85 8.31
N PHE A 132 -12.85 9.77 8.25
CA PHE A 132 -13.65 9.95 7.04
C PHE A 132 -12.88 10.82 6.04
N SER A 133 -12.87 10.39 4.77
CA SER A 133 -12.22 11.09 3.67
C SER A 133 -13.19 11.27 2.50
N SER A 134 -14.39 11.81 2.75
CA SER A 134 -15.37 12.11 1.70
C SER A 134 -15.70 13.59 1.64
N ASP A 135 -15.82 14.12 0.42
CA ASP A 135 -16.16 15.51 0.15
C ASP A 135 -17.58 15.88 0.65
N ASN A 136 -18.48 14.89 0.71
CA ASN A 136 -19.89 15.06 1.12
C ASN A 136 -20.14 14.73 2.59
N PHE A 137 -19.17 14.13 3.29
CA PHE A 137 -19.30 13.70 4.68
C PHE A 137 -18.11 14.23 5.48
N LYS A 138 -18.29 15.39 6.11
CA LYS A 138 -17.23 16.03 6.91
C LYS A 138 -17.39 15.72 8.39
N LYS A 139 -16.37 15.09 8.97
CA LYS A 139 -16.13 15.08 10.41
C LYS A 139 -14.65 15.42 10.63
N ASP A 140 -14.39 16.51 11.34
CA ASP A 140 -13.02 16.95 11.61
C ASP A 140 -12.39 16.03 12.67
N GLY A 141 -11.34 15.30 12.29
CA GLY A 141 -10.53 14.46 13.19
C GLY A 141 -10.82 12.96 13.14
N PRO A 142 -10.05 12.15 13.91
CA PRO A 142 -10.25 10.71 13.95
C PRO A 142 -11.58 10.37 14.61
N VAL A 143 -12.39 9.55 13.96
CA VAL A 143 -13.73 9.20 14.46
C VAL A 143 -13.67 8.03 15.44
N TRP A 144 -12.62 7.21 15.34
CA TRP A 144 -12.38 6.08 16.22
C TRP A 144 -10.90 5.70 16.19
N GLY A 145 -10.43 5.02 17.24
CA GLY A 145 -9.09 4.47 17.28
C GLY A 145 -8.94 3.39 18.34
N LEU A 146 -7.90 2.58 18.18
CA LEU A 146 -7.50 1.50 19.08
C LEU A 146 -6.00 1.61 19.31
N GLU A 147 -5.54 1.30 20.53
CA GLU A 147 -4.11 1.29 20.85
C GLU A 147 -3.38 0.21 20.05
N SER A 148 -4.00 -0.97 19.92
CA SER A 148 -3.51 -2.04 19.06
C SER A 148 -4.64 -2.82 18.41
N VAL A 149 -4.34 -3.40 17.24
CA VAL A 149 -5.17 -4.41 16.58
C VAL A 149 -4.27 -5.59 16.24
N ASP A 150 -4.41 -6.65 17.03
CA ASP A 150 -3.58 -7.84 16.91
C ASP A 150 -3.80 -8.55 15.57
N LYS A 151 -2.79 -9.27 15.12
CA LYS A 151 -2.91 -10.13 13.94
C LYS A 151 -4.10 -11.09 14.09
N ASP A 152 -4.86 -11.27 13.01
CA ASP A 152 -6.03 -12.14 12.91
C ASP A 152 -7.20 -11.73 13.83
N SER A 153 -7.04 -10.65 14.60
CA SER A 153 -8.11 -10.10 15.43
C SER A 153 -9.12 -9.31 14.59
N LYS A 154 -10.30 -9.17 15.18
CA LYS A 154 -11.43 -8.43 14.62
C LYS A 154 -11.79 -7.30 15.56
N ALA A 155 -12.12 -6.16 15.00
CA ALA A 155 -12.67 -5.03 15.72
C ALA A 155 -13.88 -4.51 14.97
N ASN A 156 -14.96 -4.23 15.68
CA ASN A 156 -16.21 -3.78 15.12
C ASN A 156 -16.56 -2.39 15.65
N ASN A 157 -17.15 -1.56 14.79
CA ASN A 157 -17.71 -0.29 15.22
C ASN A 157 -18.85 0.15 14.30
N THR A 158 -19.77 0.92 14.87
CA THR A 158 -20.86 1.57 14.15
C THR A 158 -20.53 3.05 13.97
N PHE A 159 -20.37 3.46 12.73
CA PHE A 159 -20.04 4.84 12.38
C PHE A 159 -21.29 5.58 11.96
N THR A 160 -21.51 6.76 12.57
CA THR A 160 -22.59 7.65 12.17
C THR A 160 -22.05 8.84 11.37
N PHE A 161 -22.78 9.22 10.32
CA PHE A 161 -22.47 10.36 9.47
C PHE A 161 -23.74 11.12 9.07
N ASP A 162 -23.59 12.40 8.80
CA ASP A 162 -24.70 13.28 8.42
C ASP A 162 -24.91 13.23 6.91
N ILE A 163 -26.14 13.01 6.47
CA ILE A 163 -26.55 13.15 5.07
C ILE A 163 -27.18 14.52 4.91
N GLU A 164 -26.52 15.39 4.14
CA GLU A 164 -26.98 16.76 3.90
C GLU A 164 -28.21 16.81 3.00
N LYS A 165 -28.35 15.92 2.01
CA LYS A 165 -29.55 15.82 1.17
C LYS A 165 -29.78 14.35 0.77
N PRO A 166 -30.95 13.76 1.09
CA PRO A 166 -31.26 12.41 0.65
C PRO A 166 -31.33 12.37 -0.88
N VAL A 167 -30.57 11.46 -1.48
CA VAL A 167 -30.66 11.14 -2.89
C VAL A 167 -31.59 9.95 -3.03
N ILE A 168 -32.67 10.16 -3.77
CA ILE A 168 -33.67 9.15 -4.09
C ILE A 168 -33.16 8.48 -5.36
N GLN A 169 -32.66 7.24 -5.22
CA GLN A 169 -32.01 6.46 -6.27
C GLN A 169 -30.61 6.95 -6.67
N GLY A 170 -29.61 6.09 -6.50
CA GLY A 170 -28.24 6.38 -6.92
C GLY A 170 -27.19 5.57 -6.18
N ILE A 171 -25.97 5.64 -6.71
CA ILE A 171 -24.79 5.03 -6.10
C ILE A 171 -23.93 6.14 -5.47
N HIS A 172 -23.61 5.99 -4.19
CA HIS A 172 -22.73 6.86 -3.44
C HIS A 172 -21.47 6.10 -3.03
N SER A 173 -20.34 6.81 -2.96
CA SER A 173 -19.09 6.23 -2.46
C SER A 173 -18.54 7.06 -1.32
N ILE A 174 -18.21 6.38 -0.23
CA ILE A 174 -17.58 6.95 0.96
C ILE A 174 -16.18 6.36 1.05
N ASN A 175 -15.17 7.21 1.04
CA ASN A 175 -13.81 6.79 1.31
C ASN A 175 -13.53 6.90 2.81
N LEU A 176 -13.06 5.78 3.36
CA LEU A 176 -12.66 5.63 4.74
C LEU A 176 -11.15 5.43 4.76
N ALA A 177 -10.45 6.22 5.57
CA ALA A 177 -9.00 6.14 5.70
C ALA A 177 -8.62 5.61 7.09
N TRP A 178 -7.68 4.69 7.12
CA TRP A 178 -7.12 4.10 8.34
C TRP A 178 -5.65 4.49 8.41
N ARG A 179 -5.18 4.95 9.55
CA ARG A 179 -3.74 5.15 9.82
C ARG A 179 -3.30 4.32 11.00
N TYR A 180 -2.14 3.71 10.88
CA TYR A 180 -1.59 2.84 11.92
C TYR A 180 -0.08 2.68 11.77
N GLU A 181 0.54 2.17 12.82
CA GLU A 181 1.96 1.85 12.89
C GLU A 181 2.18 0.34 12.91
N ASP A 182 3.29 -0.13 12.33
CA ASP A 182 3.77 -1.50 12.56
C ASP A 182 4.67 -1.58 13.82
N MET A 183 5.07 -2.79 14.19
CA MET A 183 5.97 -3.02 15.34
C MET A 183 7.37 -2.39 15.19
N LEU A 184 7.73 -1.93 13.99
CA LEU A 184 8.99 -1.23 13.73
C LEU A 184 8.80 0.30 13.75
N GLY A 185 7.59 0.78 14.06
CA GLY A 185 7.26 2.21 14.11
C GLY A 185 7.03 2.85 12.74
N ASN A 186 6.90 2.06 11.67
CA ASN A 186 6.58 2.61 10.36
C ASN A 186 5.10 2.97 10.29
N GLU A 187 4.77 4.15 9.76
CA GLU A 187 3.39 4.61 9.62
C GLU A 187 2.82 4.24 8.24
N TYR A 188 1.59 3.76 8.23
CA TYR A 188 0.84 3.38 7.04
C TYR A 188 -0.53 4.07 7.02
N GLU A 189 -1.00 4.37 5.82
CA GLU A 189 -2.37 4.76 5.53
C GLU A 189 -2.98 3.76 4.57
N GLN A 190 -4.17 3.28 4.86
CA GLN A 190 -4.94 2.46 3.94
C GLN A 190 -6.28 3.14 3.67
N ILE A 191 -6.77 3.07 2.43
CA ILE A 191 -8.06 3.64 2.05
C ILE A 191 -9.00 2.51 1.61
N SER A 192 -10.20 2.51 2.17
CA SER A 192 -11.29 1.65 1.74
C SER A 192 -12.44 2.48 1.20
N THR A 193 -13.01 2.05 0.08
CA THR A 193 -14.17 2.70 -0.51
C THR A 193 -15.40 1.86 -0.22
N VAL A 194 -16.35 2.43 0.50
CA VAL A 194 -17.67 1.85 0.73
C VAL A 194 -18.63 2.42 -0.31
N THR A 195 -19.25 1.55 -1.08
CA THR A 195 -20.30 1.90 -2.03
C THR A 195 -21.65 1.67 -1.37
N LEU A 196 -22.47 2.72 -1.39
CA LEU A 196 -23.84 2.73 -0.90
C LEU A 196 -24.78 2.83 -2.09
N GLU A 197 -25.84 2.04 -2.08
CA GLU A 197 -26.92 2.11 -3.06
C GLU A 197 -28.18 2.63 -2.36
N ALA A 198 -28.75 3.71 -2.88
CA ALA A 198 -30.01 4.25 -2.41
C ALA A 198 -31.15 3.66 -3.25
N ILE A 199 -32.14 3.07 -2.59
CA ILE A 199 -33.35 2.53 -3.21
C ILE A 199 -34.55 3.30 -2.66
N GLU A 200 -35.45 3.71 -3.54
CA GLU A 200 -36.71 4.34 -3.15
C GLU A 200 -37.69 3.29 -2.62
N ALA A 201 -38.16 3.49 -1.41
CA ALA A 201 -39.20 2.68 -0.80
C ALA A 201 -40.59 3.12 -1.32
N PRO A 202 -41.62 2.23 -1.27
CA PRO A 202 -42.96 2.53 -1.80
C PRO A 202 -43.65 3.74 -1.16
N ASN A 203 -43.19 4.18 0.00
CA ASN A 203 -43.68 5.36 0.72
C ASN A 203 -42.93 6.66 0.35
N GLY A 204 -41.99 6.61 -0.60
CA GLY A 204 -41.18 7.75 -1.03
C GLY A 204 -39.93 8.02 -0.16
N ASP A 205 -39.57 7.09 0.73
CA ASP A 205 -38.35 7.18 1.54
C ASP A 205 -37.15 6.60 0.79
N ALA A 206 -35.94 7.09 1.07
CA ALA A 206 -34.71 6.51 0.55
C ALA A 206 -34.13 5.53 1.57
N THR A 207 -33.97 4.26 1.18
CA THR A 207 -33.23 3.25 1.94
C THR A 207 -31.84 3.10 1.36
N TYR A 208 -30.80 3.30 2.17
CA TYR A 208 -29.42 3.07 1.72
C TYR A 208 -28.94 1.70 2.19
N THR A 209 -28.37 0.94 1.27
CA THR A 209 -27.74 -0.36 1.53
C THR A 209 -26.27 -0.32 1.13
N VAL A 210 -25.42 -1.03 1.86
CA VAL A 210 -24.02 -1.20 1.46
C VAL A 210 -23.98 -2.21 0.32
N SER A 211 -23.69 -1.76 -0.89
CA SER A 211 -23.63 -2.63 -2.07
C SER A 211 -22.24 -3.22 -2.29
N ASN A 212 -21.18 -2.50 -1.89
CA ASN A 212 -19.81 -3.00 -2.01
C ASN A 212 -18.88 -2.35 -0.98
N ILE A 213 -17.84 -3.08 -0.59
CA ILE A 213 -16.69 -2.55 0.14
C ILE A 213 -15.44 -2.95 -0.60
N ASN A 214 -14.76 -1.98 -1.20
CA ASN A 214 -13.46 -2.19 -1.80
C ASN A 214 -12.37 -1.84 -0.79
N THR A 215 -11.75 -2.88 -0.25
CA THR A 215 -10.54 -2.78 0.57
C THR A 215 -9.44 -3.56 -0.14
N SER A 216 -8.51 -2.85 -0.78
CA SER A 216 -7.42 -3.49 -1.52
C SER A 216 -6.05 -3.14 -0.94
N ASN A 217 -5.10 -4.06 -1.04
CA ASN A 217 -3.70 -3.82 -0.66
C ASN A 217 -3.04 -2.76 -1.56
N ALA A 218 -3.58 -2.52 -2.76
CA ALA A 218 -3.12 -1.43 -3.62
C ALA A 218 -3.40 -0.04 -3.02
N ASN A 219 -4.30 0.04 -2.03
CA ASN A 219 -4.62 1.26 -1.32
C ASN A 219 -3.78 1.44 -0.04
N LEU A 220 -2.80 0.57 0.23
CA LEU A 220 -1.86 0.71 1.33
C LEU A 220 -0.69 1.61 0.91
N LYS A 221 -0.51 2.71 1.63
CA LYS A 221 0.57 3.67 1.43
C LYS A 221 1.39 3.79 2.69
N LYS A 222 2.70 3.61 2.57
CA LYS A 222 3.64 3.92 3.64
C LYS A 222 3.82 5.44 3.72
N ILE A 223 3.55 6.04 4.87
CA ILE A 223 3.63 7.49 5.09
C ILE A 223 5.02 7.87 5.61
N LYS A 224 5.59 7.05 6.50
CA LYS A 224 6.85 7.36 7.19
C LYS A 224 7.66 6.10 7.48
N MET A 225 8.99 6.26 7.45
CA MET A 225 10.00 5.28 7.89
C MET A 225 10.65 5.74 9.19
#